data_AF-A0A3S0U6H3-F1
#
_entry.id   AF-A0A3S0U6H3-F1
#
_cell.length_a   1.000
_cell.length_b   1.000
_cell.length_c   1.000
_cell.angle_alpha   90.00
_cell.angle_beta   90.00
_cell.angle_gamma   90.00
#
_symmetry.space_group_name_H-M   'P 1'
#
loop_
_entity.id
_entity.type
_entity.pdbx_description
1 polymer ?
#
loop_
_entity_poly.entity_id
_entity_poly.type
_entity_poly.pdbx_seq_one_letter_code
_entity_poly.pdbx_strand_id
1 'polypeptide(L)'
;MEASLMTTAKRPRCILPGCTNPSSEQGRPCDECLATCSDFLRIGAGPAMTAEQQDARDDAIRHRYMLQHECAARAIAPEDMSRPIADPRPAEPERKRNQRCWLCEERHTCTKCERGWECDNCRTVA
;
A
#
# COMPACT_ATOMS: atom_id res chain seq x y z
N MET A 1 27.28 -34.24 -35.07
CA MET A 1 26.80 -32.85 -35.23
C MET A 1 26.16 -32.46 -33.92
N GLU A 2 26.97 -32.08 -32.93
CA GLU A 2 26.48 -31.63 -31.63
C GLU A 2 26.37 -30.11 -31.65
N ALA A 3 25.15 -29.62 -31.43
CA ALA A 3 24.84 -28.21 -31.39
C ALA A 3 25.52 -27.59 -30.16
N SER A 4 26.52 -26.75 -30.43
CA SER A 4 27.16 -25.91 -29.42
C SER A 4 26.14 -24.87 -28.96
N LEU A 5 25.46 -25.16 -27.84
CA LEU A 5 24.69 -24.19 -27.06
C LEU A 5 25.69 -23.22 -26.42
N MET A 6 26.17 -22.25 -27.20
CA MET A 6 26.88 -21.09 -26.65
C MET A 6 25.86 -20.21 -25.92
N THR A 7 25.54 -20.59 -24.69
CA THR A 7 25.03 -19.63 -23.70
C THR A 7 26.05 -18.50 -23.66
N THR A 8 25.65 -17.33 -24.16
CA THR A 8 26.46 -16.12 -24.03
C THR A 8 26.55 -15.84 -22.53
N ALA A 9 27.69 -16.18 -21.93
CA ALA A 9 27.92 -15.96 -20.51
C ALA A 9 27.84 -14.46 -20.23
N LYS A 10 26.78 -14.02 -19.55
CA LYS A 10 26.56 -12.63 -19.18
C LYS A 10 27.68 -12.21 -18.23
N ARG A 11 28.34 -11.08 -18.52
CA ARG A 11 29.39 -10.55 -17.65
C ARG A 11 28.77 -10.20 -16.27
N PRO A 12 29.44 -10.54 -15.16
CA PRO A 12 28.92 -10.22 -13.84
C PRO A 12 28.80 -8.71 -13.63
N ARG A 13 27.74 -8.33 -12.92
CA ARG A 13 27.36 -6.95 -12.63
C ARG A 13 27.24 -6.75 -11.14
N CYS A 14 27.50 -5.52 -10.68
CA CYS A 14 27.47 -5.16 -9.27
C CYS A 14 26.22 -5.68 -8.56
N ILE A 15 26.41 -6.37 -7.44
CA ILE A 15 25.32 -6.99 -6.67
C ILE A 15 24.33 -5.98 -6.07
N LEU A 16 24.71 -4.71 -5.94
CA LEU A 16 23.87 -3.68 -5.32
C LEU A 16 22.73 -3.27 -6.26
N PRO A 17 21.46 -3.29 -5.80
CA PRO A 17 20.33 -2.84 -6.60
C PRO A 17 20.55 -1.42 -7.15
N GLY A 18 20.26 -1.21 -8.44
CA GLY A 18 20.39 0.09 -9.10
C GLY A 18 21.79 0.40 -9.65
N CYS A 19 22.82 -0.34 -9.29
CA CYS A 19 24.14 -0.22 -9.90
C CYS A 19 24.26 -1.13 -11.13
N THR A 20 24.70 -0.58 -12.26
CA THR A 20 24.90 -1.32 -13.52
C THR A 20 26.38 -1.55 -13.85
N ASN A 21 27.29 -1.08 -12.99
CA ASN A 21 28.72 -1.23 -13.21
C ASN A 21 29.13 -2.71 -13.21
N PRO A 22 30.13 -3.07 -14.04
CA PRO A 22 30.68 -4.42 -14.02
C PRO A 22 31.28 -4.73 -12.66
N SER A 23 31.12 -5.98 -12.21
CA SER A 23 31.85 -6.50 -11.05
C SER A 23 32.92 -7.49 -11.51
N SER A 24 33.94 -7.67 -10.67
CA SER A 24 35.00 -8.68 -10.90
C SER A 24 34.46 -10.10 -10.77
N GLU A 25 33.50 -10.32 -9.87
CA GLU A 25 32.88 -11.61 -9.58
C GLU A 25 31.35 -11.47 -9.45
N GLN A 26 30.63 -12.51 -9.85
CA GLN A 26 29.18 -12.59 -9.68
C GLN A 26 28.82 -12.54 -8.18
N GLY A 27 27.82 -11.73 -7.82
CA GLY A 27 27.44 -11.57 -6.41
C GLY A 27 28.33 -10.63 -5.59
N ARG A 28 29.32 -9.97 -6.20
CA ARG A 28 30.16 -8.96 -5.53
C ARG A 28 29.75 -7.52 -5.88
N PRO A 29 29.96 -6.56 -4.96
CA PRO A 29 29.90 -5.14 -5.30
C PRO A 29 31.07 -4.78 -6.24
N CYS A 30 30.89 -3.80 -7.11
CA CYS A 30 31.99 -3.24 -7.90
C CYS A 30 32.94 -2.41 -7.02
N ASP A 31 34.14 -2.13 -7.54
CA ASP A 31 35.20 -1.43 -6.79
C ASP A 31 34.76 -0.04 -6.31
N GLU A 32 33.97 0.68 -7.10
CA GLU A 32 33.42 1.99 -6.73
C GLU A 32 32.44 1.90 -5.54
N CYS A 33 31.56 0.90 -5.56
CA CYS A 33 30.64 0.67 -4.45
C CYS A 33 31.36 0.16 -3.20
N LEU A 34 32.43 -0.61 -3.34
CA LEU A 34 33.28 -0.98 -2.20
C LEU A 34 33.97 0.25 -1.61
N ALA A 35 34.57 1.10 -2.45
CA ALA A 35 35.26 2.31 -2.01
C ALA A 35 34.31 3.27 -1.29
N THR A 36 33.09 3.44 -1.82
CA THR A 36 32.13 4.42 -1.29
C THR A 36 31.33 3.89 -0.10
N CYS A 37 30.96 2.62 -0.13
CA CYS A 37 29.98 2.06 0.81
C CYS A 37 30.59 1.03 1.78
N SER A 38 31.91 0.79 1.76
CA SER A 38 32.59 -0.27 2.54
C SER A 38 32.09 -0.41 3.97
N ASP A 39 32.05 0.69 4.74
CA ASP A 39 31.62 0.70 6.15
C ASP A 39 30.16 0.27 6.35
N PHE A 40 29.33 0.36 5.30
CA PHE A 40 27.92 0.01 5.30
C PHE A 40 27.64 -1.37 4.68
N LEU A 41 28.63 -1.99 4.04
CA LEU A 41 28.47 -3.27 3.36
C LEU A 41 28.85 -4.43 4.28
N ARG A 42 27.91 -5.34 4.50
CA ARG A 42 28.17 -6.62 5.16
C ARG A 42 28.17 -7.73 4.12
N ILE A 43 29.36 -8.28 3.86
CA ILE A 43 29.52 -9.42 2.97
C ILE A 43 29.22 -10.68 3.78
N GLY A 44 28.12 -11.36 3.46
CA GLY A 44 27.75 -12.63 4.09
C GLY A 44 28.66 -13.78 3.62
N ALA A 45 28.79 -14.81 4.46
CA ALA A 45 29.50 -16.06 4.12
C ALA A 45 28.67 -17.04 3.27
N GLY A 46 27.43 -16.67 2.94
CA GLY A 46 26.55 -17.49 2.11
C GLY A 46 26.99 -17.54 0.64
N PRO A 47 26.35 -18.41 -0.16
CA PRO A 47 26.63 -18.48 -1.59
C PRO A 47 26.36 -17.12 -2.26
N ALA A 48 27.22 -16.76 -3.21
CA ALA A 48 27.03 -15.60 -4.06
C ALA A 48 25.74 -15.75 -4.87
N MET A 49 24.99 -14.65 -5.03
CA MET A 49 23.77 -14.65 -5.82
C MET A 49 24.11 -14.84 -7.30
N THR A 50 23.45 -15.80 -7.98
CA THR A 50 23.67 -16.03 -9.43
C THR A 50 23.17 -14.85 -10.26
N ALA A 51 23.58 -14.80 -11.53
CA ALA A 51 23.14 -13.75 -12.45
C ALA A 51 21.60 -13.76 -12.63
N GLU A 52 21.00 -14.95 -12.70
CA GLU A 52 19.56 -15.14 -12.85
C GLU A 52 18.81 -14.71 -11.60
N GLN A 53 19.32 -15.06 -10.41
CA GLN A 53 18.75 -14.60 -9.14
C GLN A 53 18.82 -13.08 -9.02
N GLN A 54 19.90 -12.47 -9.49
CA GLN A 54 20.07 -11.03 -9.50
C GLN A 54 19.12 -10.33 -10.48
N ASP A 55 18.96 -10.87 -11.69
CA ASP A 55 18.00 -10.38 -12.67
C ASP A 55 16.57 -10.49 -12.12
N ALA A 56 16.19 -11.63 -11.56
CA ALA A 56 14.87 -11.85 -10.96
C ALA A 56 14.57 -10.87 -9.82
N ARG A 57 15.54 -10.62 -8.93
CA ARG A 57 15.41 -9.62 -7.86
C ARG A 57 15.14 -8.23 -8.43
N ASP A 58 15.94 -7.82 -9.41
CA ASP A 58 15.86 -6.46 -9.95
C ASP A 58 14.58 -6.26 -10.78
N ASP A 59 14.12 -7.28 -11.51
CA ASP A 59 12.81 -7.27 -12.20
C ASP A 59 11.67 -7.12 -11.20
N ALA A 60 11.68 -7.88 -10.11
CA ALA A 60 10.66 -7.79 -9.07
C ALA A 60 10.62 -6.40 -8.41
N ILE A 61 11.78 -5.79 -8.17
CA ILE A 61 11.88 -4.42 -7.63
C ILE A 61 11.27 -3.42 -8.63
N ARG A 62 11.68 -3.46 -9.91
CA ARG A 62 11.14 -2.57 -10.96
C ARG A 62 9.63 -2.69 -11.09
N HIS A 63 9.12 -3.91 -11.11
CA HIS A 63 7.69 -4.18 -11.20
C HIS A 63 6.90 -3.58 -10.02
N ARG A 64 7.42 -3.69 -8.79
CA ARG A 64 6.79 -3.08 -7.61
C ARG A 64 6.74 -1.55 -7.69
N TYR A 65 7.82 -0.90 -8.12
CA TYR A 65 7.84 0.55 -8.27
C TYR A 65 6.88 1.03 -9.36
N MET A 66 6.78 0.29 -10.47
CA MET A 66 5.81 0.57 -11.53
C MET A 66 4.38 0.52 -10.99
N LEU A 67 4.00 -0.56 -10.29
CA LEU A 67 2.67 -0.68 -9.66
C LEU A 67 2.42 0.43 -8.62
N GLN A 68 3.42 0.78 -7.82
CA GLN A 68 3.28 1.86 -6.84
C GLN A 68 3.00 3.21 -7.53
N HIS A 69 3.71 3.49 -8.62
CA HIS A 69 3.51 4.71 -9.39
C HIS A 69 2.12 4.74 -10.05
N GLU A 70 1.66 3.62 -10.61
CA GLU A 70 0.31 3.49 -11.17
C GLU A 70 -0.78 3.68 -10.11
N CYS A 71 -0.64 3.06 -8.93
CA CYS A 71 -1.56 3.24 -7.81
C CYS A 71 -1.58 4.70 -7.33
N ALA A 72 -0.42 5.35 -7.22
CA ALA A 72 -0.34 6.75 -6.85
C ALA A 72 -1.03 7.65 -7.90
N ALA A 73 -0.79 7.41 -9.18
CA ALA A 73 -1.45 8.15 -10.26
C ALA A 73 -2.98 7.97 -10.24
N ARG A 74 -3.47 6.77 -9.92
CA ARG A 74 -4.91 6.48 -9.75
C ARG A 74 -5.50 7.07 -8.46
N ALA A 75 -4.73 7.12 -7.37
CA ALA A 75 -5.15 7.74 -6.11
C ALA A 75 -5.20 9.27 -6.20
N ILE A 76 -4.40 9.86 -7.10
CA ILE A 76 -4.43 11.28 -7.48
C ILE A 76 -5.42 11.50 -8.66
N ALA A 77 -6.37 10.58 -8.92
CA ALA A 77 -7.52 10.89 -9.77
C ALA A 77 -8.48 11.82 -8.97
N PRO A 78 -8.65 13.10 -9.34
CA PRO A 78 -9.21 14.08 -8.40
C PRO A 78 -10.74 14.10 -8.22
N GLU A 79 -11.55 13.15 -8.70
CA GLU A 79 -13.00 13.43 -8.83
C GLU A 79 -13.99 12.45 -8.20
N ASP A 80 -13.60 11.27 -7.70
CA ASP A 80 -14.60 10.28 -7.21
C ASP A 80 -14.43 9.87 -5.74
N MET A 81 -13.91 10.78 -4.90
CA MET A 81 -13.91 10.64 -3.43
C MET A 81 -14.97 11.54 -2.76
N SER A 82 -15.66 12.38 -3.54
CA SER A 82 -16.72 13.27 -3.04
C SER A 82 -18.12 12.77 -3.35
N ARG A 83 -18.27 11.63 -4.03
CA ARG A 83 -19.60 11.07 -4.29
C ARG A 83 -20.04 10.37 -3.00
N PRO A 84 -21.01 10.91 -2.25
CA PRO A 84 -21.60 10.16 -1.17
C PRO A 84 -22.19 8.91 -1.81
N ILE A 85 -22.00 7.75 -1.19
CA ILE A 85 -22.88 6.61 -1.47
C ILE A 85 -24.25 7.08 -0.99
N ALA A 86 -24.99 7.74 -1.88
CA ALA A 86 -26.37 8.11 -1.63
C ALA A 86 -27.10 6.77 -1.55
N ASP A 87 -27.33 6.32 -0.32
CA ASP A 87 -28.31 5.28 -0.05
C ASP A 87 -29.65 5.80 -0.58
N PRO A 88 -30.23 5.20 -1.63
CA PRO A 88 -31.50 5.67 -2.18
C PRO A 88 -32.68 5.45 -1.22
N ARG A 89 -32.43 4.83 -0.05
CA ARG A 89 -33.45 4.67 0.98
C ARG A 89 -33.79 6.03 1.60
N PRO A 90 -35.08 6.36 1.75
CA PRO A 90 -35.47 7.52 2.54
C PRO A 90 -34.84 7.39 3.93
N ALA A 91 -34.20 8.47 4.39
CA ALA A 91 -33.55 8.49 5.68
C ALA A 91 -34.56 8.13 6.77
N GLU A 92 -34.44 6.93 7.34
CA GLU A 92 -35.20 6.58 8.52
C GLU A 92 -34.84 7.56 9.63
N PRO A 93 -35.83 8.06 10.39
CA PRO A 93 -35.55 9.04 11.42
C PRO A 93 -34.61 8.42 12.47
N GLU A 94 -33.49 9.11 12.71
CA GLU A 94 -32.40 8.62 13.55
C GLU A 94 -32.93 8.22 14.94
N ARG A 95 -32.81 6.93 15.29
CA ARG A 95 -33.32 6.39 16.57
C ARG A 95 -32.16 5.83 17.39
N LYS A 96 -32.01 6.31 18.63
CA LYS A 96 -30.90 5.93 19.54
C LYS A 96 -31.41 5.64 20.94
N ARG A 97 -30.76 4.67 21.61
CA ARG A 97 -31.01 4.35 23.03
C ARG A 97 -30.35 5.41 23.95
N ASN A 98 -30.86 5.50 25.17
CA ASN A 98 -30.32 6.30 26.27
C ASN A 98 -30.16 7.80 25.95
N GLN A 99 -31.01 8.33 25.07
CA GLN A 99 -31.04 9.76 24.76
C GLN A 99 -31.93 10.48 25.76
N ARG A 100 -31.55 11.69 26.16
CA ARG A 100 -32.37 12.51 27.05
C ARG A 100 -33.48 13.16 26.24
N CYS A 101 -34.73 12.78 26.53
CA CYS A 101 -35.91 13.35 25.90
C CYS A 101 -35.97 14.85 26.18
N TRP A 102 -36.19 15.68 25.17
CA TRP A 102 -36.26 17.13 25.36
C TRP A 102 -37.54 17.56 26.07
N LEU A 103 -38.60 16.75 26.00
CA LEU A 103 -39.91 17.06 26.55
C LEU A 103 -40.05 16.66 28.03
N CYS A 104 -39.56 15.46 28.40
CA CYS A 104 -39.66 14.95 29.77
C CYS A 104 -38.32 14.90 30.52
N GLU A 105 -37.21 15.27 29.88
CA GLU A 105 -35.84 15.27 30.44
C GLU A 105 -35.30 13.92 30.93
N GLU A 106 -36.06 12.83 30.77
CA GLU A 106 -35.66 11.47 31.12
C GLU A 106 -34.89 10.78 29.98
N ARG A 107 -34.11 9.74 30.29
CA ARG A 107 -33.35 8.97 29.30
C ARG A 107 -34.15 7.79 28.76
N HIS A 108 -34.39 7.77 27.46
CA HIS A 108 -35.21 6.78 26.77
C HIS A 108 -34.57 6.28 25.47
N THR A 109 -35.23 5.34 24.82
CA THR A 109 -35.02 5.15 23.37
C THR A 109 -35.80 6.24 22.65
N CYS A 110 -35.10 7.15 22.00
CA CYS A 110 -35.71 8.32 21.37
C CYS A 110 -35.46 8.35 19.87
N THR A 111 -36.34 9.04 19.17
CA THR A 111 -36.20 9.41 17.77
C THR A 111 -35.81 10.88 17.69
N LYS A 112 -34.92 11.22 16.75
CA LYS A 112 -34.49 12.60 16.53
C LYS A 112 -35.57 13.36 15.76
N CYS A 113 -36.16 14.34 16.42
CA CYS A 113 -37.15 15.27 15.87
C CYS A 113 -36.50 16.65 15.64
N GLU A 114 -37.24 17.61 15.10
CA GLU A 114 -36.72 18.96 14.80
C GLU A 114 -36.16 19.69 16.04
N ARG A 115 -36.82 19.53 17.20
CA ARG A 115 -36.47 20.23 18.45
C ARG A 115 -35.48 19.47 19.33
N GLY A 116 -35.22 18.21 19.04
CA GLY A 116 -34.37 17.36 19.86
C GLY A 116 -34.83 15.91 19.85
N TRP A 117 -34.35 15.15 20.85
CA TRP A 117 -34.72 13.75 21.01
C TRP A 117 -36.07 13.63 21.70
N GLU A 118 -36.99 12.84 21.16
CA GLU A 118 -38.30 12.59 21.76
C GLU A 118 -38.52 11.10 21.97
N CYS A 119 -38.97 10.71 23.18
CA CYS A 119 -39.34 9.33 23.46
C CYS A 119 -40.68 8.97 22.83
N ASP A 120 -40.97 7.68 22.65
CA ASP A 120 -42.19 7.21 21.98
C ASP A 120 -43.48 7.76 22.64
N ASN A 121 -43.49 7.94 23.96
CA ASN A 121 -44.63 8.51 24.69
C ASN A 121 -44.79 10.03 24.49
N CYS A 122 -43.67 10.79 24.47
CA CYS A 122 -43.73 12.23 24.25
C CYS A 122 -44.08 12.58 22.80
N ARG A 123 -43.80 11.68 21.85
CA ARG A 123 -44.15 11.85 20.43
C ARG A 123 -45.64 11.69 20.14
N THR A 124 -46.39 10.98 20.97
CA THR A 124 -47.84 10.78 20.78
C THR A 124 -48.70 11.91 21.34
N VAL A 125 -48.08 12.84 22.08
CA VAL A 125 -48.76 13.95 22.78
C VAL A 125 -48.29 15.34 22.35
N ALA A 126 -47.23 15.41 21.53
CA ALA A 126 -46.64 16.66 21.04
C ALA A 126 -47.28 17.16 19.74
#